data_AF-A0A7W6BM13-F1
#
_entry.id   AF-A0A7W6BM13-F1
#
_cell.length_a   1.000
_cell.length_b   1.000
_cell.length_c   1.000
_cell.angle_alpha   90.00
_cell.angle_beta   90.00
_cell.angle_gamma   90.00
#
_symmetry.space_group_name_H-M   'P 1'
#
loop_
_entity.id
_entity.type
_entity.pdbx_description
1 polymer ?
#
loop_
_entity_poly.entity_id
_entity_poly.type
_entity_poly.pdbx_seq_one_letter_code
_entity_poly.pdbx_strand_id
1 'polypeptide(L)'
;MIATALVFALGALVASFLALVFAPILWSNAQRLARREFEANIPASVREMRAEIDAARARAAFDLGQEAIRHRAAQETVVRERAEAGRAILENGQLLSRQAELDREIATSSGRIRHLEDQIGMLTQERDALLATRQDLRARLERREGELAGLSAKHASLSERFDAQRFQLATAEARVAELAAALASPPTAAASPPAATAPALRPTLQPLAAGKPEGAPAPLAPAPPAATGPTGSSRLRAAIARTGAARPAAAPADHAEIRERIGDIAARVIHERIKVEGSDSQLARFIAEAPQPQGGGEPFLADRVRSLQASEASSATETSVAVTPGATVTTAPGKPNGAGRARRKSRR
;
A
#
# COMPACT_ATOMS: atom_id res chain seq x y z
N MET A 1 38.68 -33.00 111.32
CA MET A 1 37.31 -32.69 110.83
C MET A 1 36.56 -31.70 111.73
N ILE A 2 36.54 -31.88 113.06
CA ILE A 2 35.87 -30.91 113.97
C ILE A 2 36.62 -29.56 114.05
N ALA A 3 37.96 -29.58 114.08
CA ALA A 3 38.77 -28.34 114.13
C ALA A 3 38.58 -27.46 112.88
N THR A 4 38.51 -28.05 111.69
CA THR A 4 38.25 -27.32 110.43
C THR A 4 36.82 -26.76 110.39
N ALA A 5 35.84 -27.46 110.95
CA ALA A 5 34.46 -26.98 111.07
C ALA A 5 34.35 -25.79 112.05
N LEU A 6 35.09 -25.80 113.17
CA LEU A 6 35.10 -24.70 114.14
C LEU A 6 35.76 -23.43 113.57
N VAL A 7 36.87 -23.55 112.84
CA VAL A 7 37.51 -22.40 112.17
C VAL A 7 36.60 -21.82 111.09
N PHE A 8 35.90 -22.65 110.34
CA PHE A 8 34.91 -22.19 109.36
C PHE A 8 33.73 -21.49 110.03
N ALA A 9 33.18 -22.06 111.10
CA ALA A 9 32.09 -21.45 111.86
C ALA A 9 32.51 -20.10 112.46
N LEU A 10 33.71 -20.02 113.04
CA LEU A 10 34.26 -18.77 113.57
C LEU A 10 34.49 -17.73 112.46
N GLY A 11 35.04 -18.14 111.32
CA GLY A 11 35.20 -17.28 110.15
C GLY A 11 33.86 -16.73 109.63
N ALA A 12 32.83 -17.57 109.56
CA ALA A 12 31.47 -17.16 109.18
C ALA A 12 30.85 -16.21 110.20
N LEU A 13 31.08 -16.43 111.50
CA LEU A 13 30.58 -15.57 112.58
C LEU A 13 31.27 -14.20 112.57
N VAL A 14 32.59 -14.17 112.35
CA VAL A 14 33.36 -12.92 112.20
C VAL A 14 32.95 -12.17 110.94
N ALA A 15 32.75 -12.85 109.82
CA ALA A 15 32.28 -12.23 108.57
C ALA A 15 30.85 -11.68 108.72
N SER A 16 29.95 -12.42 109.38
CA SER A 16 28.59 -11.97 109.68
C SER A 16 28.60 -10.78 110.63
N PHE A 17 29.47 -10.79 111.65
CA PHE A 17 29.66 -9.68 112.56
C PHE A 17 30.15 -8.42 111.83
N LEU A 18 31.18 -8.54 110.98
CA LEU A 18 31.63 -7.43 110.14
C LEU A 18 30.51 -6.94 109.20
N ALA A 19 29.77 -7.84 108.56
CA ALA A 19 28.67 -7.47 107.68
C ALA A 19 27.57 -6.69 108.43
N LEU A 20 27.21 -7.09 109.65
CA LEU A 20 26.26 -6.34 110.48
C LEU A 20 26.79 -4.97 110.89
N VAL A 21 28.10 -4.87 111.19
CA VAL A 21 28.74 -3.60 111.57
C VAL A 21 28.77 -2.62 110.38
N PHE A 22 29.03 -3.10 109.16
CA PHE A 22 29.12 -2.25 107.96
C PHE A 22 27.78 -2.01 107.25
N ALA A 23 26.77 -2.88 107.44
CA ALA A 23 25.42 -2.70 106.88
C ALA A 23 24.82 -1.29 107.08
N PRO A 24 24.81 -0.69 108.30
CA PRO A 24 24.24 0.65 108.51
C PRO A 24 25.03 1.75 107.79
N ILE A 25 26.34 1.57 107.61
CA ILE A 25 27.21 2.55 106.92
C ILE A 25 26.96 2.53 105.40
N LEU A 26 26.80 1.34 104.81
CA LEU A 26 26.49 1.22 103.39
C LEU A 26 25.06 1.71 103.08
N TRP A 27 24.08 1.39 103.94
CA TRP A 27 22.70 1.82 103.76
C TRP A 27 22.53 3.34 103.83
N SER A 28 23.20 4.00 104.78
CA SER A 28 23.14 5.47 104.91
C SER A 28 23.78 6.20 103.72
N ASN A 29 24.87 5.67 103.15
CA ASN A 29 25.49 6.24 101.96
C ASN A 29 24.63 6.04 100.70
N ALA A 30 24.03 4.86 100.51
CA ALA A 30 23.12 4.59 99.40
C ALA A 30 21.87 5.48 99.47
N GLN A 31 21.29 5.63 100.67
CA GLN A 31 20.17 6.55 100.88
C GLN A 31 20.54 8.01 100.61
N ARG A 32 21.74 8.44 100.98
CA ARG A 32 22.18 9.83 100.74
C ARG A 32 22.39 10.10 99.26
N LEU A 33 22.88 9.12 98.50
CA LEU A 33 23.03 9.25 97.05
C LEU A 33 21.67 9.26 96.35
N ALA A 34 20.79 8.31 96.69
CA ALA A 34 19.41 8.30 96.19
C ALA A 34 18.69 9.59 96.55
N ARG A 35 18.81 10.09 97.78
CA ARG A 35 18.16 11.34 98.22
C ARG A 35 18.71 12.57 97.51
N ARG A 36 20.02 12.61 97.20
CA ARG A 36 20.62 13.66 96.36
C ARG A 36 20.15 13.59 94.91
N GLU A 37 20.01 12.39 94.35
CA GLU A 37 19.49 12.21 92.99
C GLU A 37 17.99 12.53 92.91
N PHE A 38 17.21 12.18 93.92
CA PHE A 38 15.80 12.57 94.03
C PHE A 38 15.66 14.07 94.25
N GLU A 39 16.42 14.70 95.15
CA GLU A 39 16.39 16.16 95.36
C GLU A 39 16.90 16.94 94.14
N ALA A 40 17.77 16.36 93.31
CA ALA A 40 18.21 16.94 92.04
C ALA A 40 17.17 16.78 90.91
N ASN A 41 16.34 15.73 90.95
CA ASN A 41 15.33 15.44 89.93
C ASN A 41 13.91 15.89 90.32
N ILE A 42 13.67 16.24 91.58
CA ILE A 42 12.40 16.81 92.04
C ILE A 42 12.45 18.32 91.76
N PRO A 43 11.50 18.88 90.98
CA PRO A 43 11.48 20.30 90.69
C PRO A 43 11.29 21.07 91.99
N ALA A 44 12.37 21.71 92.47
CA ALA A 44 12.43 22.35 93.77
C ALA A 44 11.67 23.70 93.80
N SER A 45 11.16 24.16 92.66
CA SER A 45 10.43 25.43 92.54
C SER A 45 9.17 25.36 91.67
N VAL A 46 8.14 26.15 92.03
CA VAL A 46 6.88 26.27 91.28
C VAL A 46 7.09 26.78 89.84
N ARG A 47 8.16 27.56 89.59
CA ARG A 47 8.50 28.07 88.25
C ARG A 47 9.00 26.95 87.34
N GLU A 48 9.81 26.05 87.89
CA GLU A 48 10.36 24.91 87.16
C GLU A 48 9.27 23.89 86.80
N MET A 49 8.36 23.58 87.75
CA MET A 49 7.17 22.77 87.45
C MET A 49 6.32 23.36 86.32
N ARG A 50 6.12 24.69 86.30
CA ARG A 50 5.37 25.35 85.21
C ARG A 50 6.10 25.27 83.88
N ALA A 51 7.42 25.43 83.88
CA ALA A 51 8.24 25.30 82.67
C ALA A 51 8.21 23.87 82.10
N GLU A 52 8.25 22.85 82.95
CA GLU A 52 8.10 21.45 82.52
C GLU A 52 6.71 21.16 81.95
N ILE A 53 5.65 21.70 82.58
CA ILE A 53 4.28 21.57 82.07
C ILE A 53 4.14 22.25 80.71
N ASP A 54 4.69 23.46 80.54
CA ASP A 54 4.66 24.17 79.28
C ASP A 54 5.53 23.49 78.21
N ALA A 55 6.66 22.89 78.60
CA ALA A 55 7.48 22.05 77.71
C ALA A 55 6.76 20.77 77.29
N ALA A 56 6.04 20.10 78.20
CA ALA A 56 5.24 18.93 77.91
C ALA A 56 4.07 19.27 76.97
N ARG A 57 3.41 20.42 77.18
CA ARG A 57 2.39 20.95 76.26
C ARG A 57 2.97 21.25 74.89
N ALA A 58 4.14 21.87 74.82
CA ALA A 58 4.80 22.19 73.56
C ALA A 58 5.18 20.92 72.78
N ARG A 59 5.71 19.89 73.46
CA ARG A 59 6.00 18.58 72.84
C ARG A 59 4.74 17.92 72.31
N ALA A 60 3.68 17.84 73.12
CA ALA A 60 2.41 17.27 72.70
C ALA A 60 1.80 18.02 71.49
N ALA A 61 1.87 19.36 71.48
CA ALA A 61 1.41 20.16 70.34
C ALA A 61 2.24 19.92 69.08
N PHE A 62 3.56 19.75 69.22
CA PHE A 62 4.47 19.45 68.11
C PHE A 62 4.26 18.04 67.55
N ASP A 63 4.09 17.04 68.42
CA ASP A 63 3.83 15.65 68.02
C ASP A 63 2.51 15.54 67.26
N LEU A 64 1.44 16.17 67.76
CA LEU A 64 0.16 16.27 67.04
C LEU A 64 0.32 17.00 65.70
N GLY A 65 1.14 18.04 65.64
CA GLY A 65 1.45 18.76 64.41
C GLY A 65 2.20 17.89 63.39
N GLN A 66 3.19 17.12 63.84
CA GLN A 66 3.91 16.17 62.99
C GLN A 66 3.00 15.06 62.48
N GLU A 67 2.18 14.47 63.33
CA GLU A 67 1.21 13.44 62.93
C GLU A 67 0.21 13.98 61.91
N ALA A 68 -0.31 15.19 62.12
CA ALA A 68 -1.19 15.84 61.16
C ALA A 68 -0.50 16.07 59.81
N ILE A 69 0.77 16.49 59.79
CA ILE A 69 1.56 16.65 58.56
C ILE A 69 1.77 15.29 57.87
N ARG A 70 2.16 14.24 58.61
CA ARG A 70 2.35 12.89 58.07
C ARG A 70 1.05 12.32 57.48
N HIS A 71 -0.06 12.52 58.17
CA HIS A 71 -1.38 12.07 57.68
C HIS A 71 -1.79 12.83 56.41
N ARG A 72 -1.57 14.15 56.35
CA ARG A 72 -1.80 14.92 55.12
C ARG A 72 -0.92 14.45 53.97
N ALA A 73 0.37 14.25 54.20
CA ALA A 73 1.28 13.73 53.18
C ALA A 73 0.85 12.35 52.67
N ALA A 74 0.44 11.44 53.56
CA ALA A 74 -0.08 10.13 53.19
C ALA A 74 -1.42 10.21 52.43
N GLN A 75 -2.29 11.16 52.77
CA GLN A 75 -3.53 11.39 52.02
C GLN A 75 -3.24 11.95 50.62
N GLU A 76 -2.28 12.87 50.50
CA GLU A 76 -1.87 13.42 49.21
C GLU A 76 -1.31 12.35 48.28
N THR A 77 -0.49 11.41 48.77
CA THR A 77 0.01 10.30 47.95
C THR A 77 -1.11 9.39 47.47
N VAL A 78 -2.05 9.02 48.34
CA VAL A 78 -3.21 8.19 47.95
C VAL A 78 -4.09 8.90 46.91
N VAL A 79 -4.30 10.20 47.04
CA VAL A 79 -5.05 10.98 46.03
C VAL A 79 -4.32 11.00 44.68
N ARG A 80 -2.99 11.15 44.69
CA ARG A 80 -2.18 11.11 43.46
C ARG A 80 -2.23 9.74 42.79
N GLU A 81 -2.01 8.67 43.55
CA GLU A 81 -2.08 7.29 43.04
C GLU A 81 -3.45 6.97 42.46
N ARG A 82 -4.54 7.43 43.10
CA ARG A 82 -5.91 7.28 42.56
C ARG A 82 -6.12 8.08 41.28
N ALA A 83 -5.56 9.28 41.19
CA ALA A 83 -5.64 10.09 39.97
C ALA A 83 -4.86 9.45 38.81
N GLU A 84 -3.69 8.90 39.08
CA GLU A 84 -2.87 8.16 38.11
C GLU A 84 -3.56 6.87 37.66
N ALA A 85 -4.12 6.09 38.59
CA ALA A 85 -4.92 4.91 38.26
C ALA A 85 -6.14 5.27 37.40
N GLY A 86 -6.83 6.38 37.71
CA GLY A 86 -7.93 6.88 36.89
C GLY A 86 -7.50 7.24 35.47
N ARG A 87 -6.34 7.87 35.30
CA ARG A 87 -5.77 8.17 33.98
C ARG A 87 -5.42 6.90 33.21
N ALA A 88 -4.76 5.94 33.85
CA ALA A 88 -4.39 4.68 33.23
C ALA A 88 -5.61 3.86 32.79
N ILE A 89 -6.72 3.90 33.53
CA ILE A 89 -7.97 3.25 33.13
C ILE A 89 -8.56 3.89 31.87
N LEU A 90 -8.54 5.23 31.79
CA LEU A 90 -9.03 5.94 30.60
C LEU A 90 -8.18 5.66 29.37
N GLU A 91 -6.85 5.66 29.52
CA GLU A 91 -5.92 5.31 28.44
C GLU A 91 -6.13 3.87 27.97
N ASN A 92 -6.22 2.91 28.90
CA ASN A 92 -6.55 1.52 28.56
C ASN A 92 -7.90 1.40 27.86
N GLY A 93 -8.92 2.16 28.29
CA GLY A 93 -10.21 2.22 27.62
C GLY A 93 -10.11 2.70 26.17
N GLN A 94 -9.31 3.75 25.93
CA GLN A 94 -9.06 4.28 24.58
C GLN A 94 -8.26 3.30 23.71
N LEU A 95 -7.27 2.62 24.27
CA LEU A 95 -6.50 1.59 23.58
C LEU A 95 -7.39 0.41 23.17
N LEU A 96 -8.27 -0.05 24.06
CA LEU A 96 -9.22 -1.12 23.77
C LEU A 96 -10.24 -0.70 22.70
N SER A 97 -10.74 0.54 22.73
CA SER A 97 -11.63 1.03 21.66
C SER A 97 -10.91 1.11 20.32
N ARG A 98 -9.64 1.56 20.32
CA ARG A 98 -8.82 1.62 19.11
C ARG A 98 -8.52 0.23 18.57
N GLN A 99 -8.24 -0.74 19.44
CA GLN A 99 -8.05 -2.13 19.07
C GLN A 99 -9.31 -2.70 18.42
N ALA A 100 -10.50 -2.46 19.00
CA ALA A 100 -11.76 -2.90 18.42
C ALA A 100 -12.08 -2.24 17.07
N GLU A 101 -11.68 -0.98 16.86
CA GLU A 101 -11.78 -0.31 15.55
C GLU A 101 -10.87 -1.00 14.52
N LEU A 102 -9.60 -1.20 14.85
CA LEU A 102 -8.63 -1.85 13.96
C LEU A 102 -9.06 -3.28 13.62
N ASP A 103 -9.59 -4.03 14.58
CA ASP A 103 -10.10 -5.39 14.34
C ASP A 103 -11.28 -5.40 13.35
N ARG A 104 -12.17 -4.40 13.42
CA ARG A 104 -13.27 -4.23 12.45
C ARG A 104 -12.74 -3.86 11.07
N GLU A 105 -11.74 -3.00 10.98
CA GLU A 105 -11.10 -2.64 9.71
C GLU A 105 -10.38 -3.83 9.07
N ILE A 106 -9.67 -4.64 9.87
CA ILE A 106 -9.04 -5.89 9.44
C ILE A 106 -10.09 -6.89 8.96
N ALA A 107 -11.20 -7.07 9.70
CA ALA A 107 -12.27 -7.97 9.28
C ALA A 107 -12.92 -7.51 7.96
N THR A 108 -13.15 -6.20 7.82
CA THR A 108 -13.75 -5.62 6.61
C THR A 108 -12.82 -5.77 5.40
N SER A 109 -11.54 -5.42 5.56
CA SER A 109 -10.54 -5.57 4.50
C SER A 109 -10.33 -7.02 4.10
N SER A 110 -10.25 -7.94 5.08
CA SER A 110 -10.19 -9.38 4.83
C SER A 110 -11.41 -9.90 4.08
N GLY A 111 -12.60 -9.39 4.41
CA GLY A 111 -13.83 -9.70 3.67
C GLY A 111 -13.78 -9.23 2.21
N ARG A 112 -13.27 -8.01 1.96
CA ARG A 112 -13.07 -7.50 0.60
C ARG A 112 -12.05 -8.33 -0.18
N ILE A 113 -10.95 -8.75 0.44
CA ILE A 113 -9.93 -9.59 -0.19
C ILE A 113 -10.55 -10.92 -0.62
N ARG A 114 -11.25 -11.62 0.27
CA ARG A 114 -11.93 -12.88 -0.08
C ARG A 114 -12.93 -12.71 -1.22
N HIS A 115 -13.71 -11.64 -1.20
CA HIS A 115 -14.66 -11.36 -2.27
C HIS A 115 -13.96 -11.16 -3.63
N LEU A 116 -12.83 -10.43 -3.65
CA LEU A 116 -12.03 -10.25 -4.86
C LEU A 116 -11.37 -11.55 -5.32
N GLU A 117 -10.89 -12.39 -4.39
CA GLU A 117 -10.35 -13.71 -4.69
C GLU A 117 -11.42 -14.62 -5.33
N ASP A 118 -12.64 -14.61 -4.79
CA ASP A 118 -13.78 -15.35 -5.35
C ASP A 118 -14.12 -14.83 -6.76
N GLN A 119 -14.17 -13.51 -6.96
CA GLN A 119 -14.41 -12.91 -8.28
C GLN A 119 -13.32 -13.30 -9.29
N ILE A 120 -12.05 -13.26 -8.88
CA ILE A 120 -10.92 -13.71 -9.72
C ILE A 120 -11.08 -15.18 -10.06
N GLY A 121 -11.47 -16.02 -9.09
CA GLY A 121 -11.77 -17.43 -9.30
C GLY A 121 -12.86 -17.65 -10.36
N MET A 122 -13.97 -16.93 -10.25
CA MET A 122 -15.08 -17.01 -11.22
C MET A 122 -14.64 -16.55 -12.62
N LEU A 123 -13.97 -15.41 -12.74
CA LEU A 123 -13.48 -14.90 -14.02
C LEU A 123 -12.45 -15.83 -14.66
N THR A 124 -11.63 -16.50 -13.85
CA THR A 124 -10.66 -17.49 -14.32
C THR A 124 -11.36 -18.71 -14.91
N GLN A 125 -12.40 -19.21 -14.24
CA GLN A 125 -13.22 -20.32 -14.75
C GLN A 125 -13.96 -19.94 -16.03
N GLU A 126 -14.54 -18.74 -16.10
CA GLU A 126 -15.18 -18.23 -17.32
C GLU A 126 -14.20 -18.12 -18.48
N ARG A 127 -13.00 -17.57 -18.23
CA ARG A 127 -11.92 -17.51 -19.22
C ARG A 127 -11.58 -18.90 -19.75
N ASP A 128 -11.42 -19.88 -18.87
CA ASP A 128 -11.02 -21.24 -19.27
C ASP A 128 -12.12 -21.94 -20.08
N ALA A 129 -13.39 -21.73 -19.73
CA ALA A 129 -14.53 -22.18 -20.52
C ALA A 129 -14.58 -21.52 -21.91
N LEU A 130 -14.33 -20.21 -21.99
CA LEU A 130 -14.24 -19.48 -23.26
C LEU A 130 -13.05 -19.94 -24.13
N LEU A 131 -11.93 -20.30 -23.51
CA LEU A 131 -10.79 -20.87 -24.23
C LEU A 131 -11.12 -22.25 -24.79
N ALA A 132 -11.76 -23.11 -24.01
CA ALA A 132 -12.18 -24.44 -24.44
C ALA A 132 -13.18 -24.37 -25.61
N THR A 133 -14.20 -23.53 -25.50
CA THR A 133 -15.18 -23.31 -26.59
C THR A 133 -14.51 -22.76 -27.85
N ARG A 134 -13.57 -21.82 -27.72
CA ARG A 134 -12.80 -21.29 -28.86
C ARG A 134 -11.95 -22.38 -29.52
N GLN A 135 -11.38 -23.32 -28.76
CA GLN A 135 -10.63 -24.45 -29.31
C GLN A 135 -11.54 -25.43 -30.05
N ASP A 136 -12.71 -25.76 -29.50
CA ASP A 136 -13.70 -26.62 -30.18
C ASP A 136 -14.19 -26.00 -31.49
N LEU A 137 -14.52 -24.70 -31.48
CA LEU A 137 -14.93 -23.98 -32.69
C LEU A 137 -13.82 -23.99 -33.76
N ARG A 138 -12.56 -23.83 -33.36
CA ARG A 138 -11.43 -23.95 -34.31
C ARG A 138 -11.35 -25.34 -34.92
N ALA A 139 -11.42 -26.40 -34.10
CA ALA A 139 -11.37 -27.77 -34.60
C ALA A 139 -12.54 -28.06 -35.57
N ARG A 140 -13.74 -27.52 -35.29
CA ARG A 140 -14.89 -27.61 -36.20
C ARG A 140 -14.66 -26.87 -37.52
N LEU A 141 -14.07 -25.67 -37.48
CA LEU A 141 -13.73 -24.92 -38.68
C LEU A 141 -12.67 -25.65 -39.52
N GLU A 142 -11.62 -26.18 -38.91
CA GLU A 142 -10.59 -26.96 -39.60
C GLU A 142 -11.19 -28.21 -40.29
N ARG A 143 -12.13 -28.90 -39.63
CA ARG A 143 -12.87 -30.02 -40.25
C ARG A 143 -13.69 -29.56 -41.46
N ARG A 144 -14.42 -28.44 -41.34
CA ARG A 144 -15.21 -27.88 -42.46
C ARG A 144 -14.34 -27.41 -43.62
N GLU A 145 -13.19 -26.80 -43.33
CA GLU A 145 -12.21 -26.44 -44.35
C GLU A 145 -11.69 -27.68 -45.08
N GLY A 146 -11.39 -28.77 -44.35
CA GLY A 146 -11.02 -30.06 -44.94
C GLY A 146 -12.13 -30.67 -45.81
N GLU A 147 -13.38 -30.62 -45.35
CA GLU A 147 -14.54 -31.07 -46.14
C GLU A 147 -14.72 -30.27 -47.42
N LEU A 148 -14.60 -28.94 -47.35
CA LEU A 148 -14.69 -28.06 -48.52
C LEU A 148 -13.55 -28.28 -49.50
N ALA A 149 -12.32 -28.49 -49.01
CA ALA A 149 -11.17 -28.84 -49.84
C ALA A 149 -11.38 -30.21 -50.53
N GLY A 150 -11.96 -31.18 -49.82
CA GLY A 150 -12.34 -32.47 -50.41
C GLY A 150 -13.43 -32.34 -51.47
N LEU A 151 -14.45 -31.50 -51.25
CA LEU A 151 -15.50 -31.22 -52.23
C LEU A 151 -14.95 -30.48 -53.45
N SER A 152 -14.09 -29.48 -53.27
CA SER A 152 -13.50 -28.74 -54.40
C SER A 152 -12.61 -29.64 -55.26
N ALA A 153 -11.82 -30.53 -54.65
CA ALA A 153 -11.03 -31.52 -55.36
C ALA A 153 -11.92 -32.48 -56.17
N LYS A 154 -13.04 -32.95 -55.61
CA LYS A 154 -14.03 -33.76 -56.34
C LYS A 154 -14.63 -32.98 -57.52
N HIS A 155 -15.00 -31.72 -57.32
CA HIS A 155 -15.50 -30.86 -58.40
C HIS A 155 -14.48 -30.68 -59.53
N ALA A 156 -13.21 -30.42 -59.20
CA ALA A 156 -12.13 -30.32 -60.19
C ALA A 156 -11.99 -31.62 -60.98
N SER A 157 -11.98 -32.79 -60.31
CA SER A 157 -11.89 -34.09 -60.97
C SER A 157 -13.08 -34.40 -61.88
N LEU A 158 -14.29 -33.96 -61.50
CA LEU A 158 -15.48 -34.11 -62.35
C LEU A 158 -15.40 -33.18 -63.56
N SER A 159 -14.95 -31.93 -63.38
CA SER A 159 -14.74 -30.99 -64.48
C SER A 159 -13.75 -31.54 -65.51
N GLU A 160 -12.62 -32.06 -65.05
CA GLU A 160 -11.60 -32.66 -65.93
C GLU A 160 -12.17 -33.84 -66.74
N ARG A 161 -13.00 -34.69 -66.11
CA ARG A 161 -13.70 -35.78 -66.82
C ARG A 161 -14.70 -35.25 -67.85
N PHE A 162 -15.46 -34.21 -67.51
CA PHE A 162 -16.39 -33.57 -68.46
C PHE A 162 -15.67 -32.95 -69.64
N ASP A 163 -14.54 -32.28 -69.41
CA ASP A 163 -13.71 -31.69 -70.47
C ASP A 163 -13.10 -32.79 -71.37
N ALA A 164 -12.64 -33.89 -70.78
CA ALA A 164 -12.17 -35.07 -71.51
C ALA A 164 -13.29 -35.69 -72.37
N GLN A 165 -14.50 -35.83 -71.82
CA GLN A 165 -15.67 -36.33 -72.55
C GLN A 165 -16.08 -35.38 -73.69
N ARG A 166 -16.06 -34.06 -73.46
CA ARG A 166 -16.32 -33.07 -74.52
C ARG A 166 -15.29 -33.15 -75.64
N PHE A 167 -14.01 -33.30 -75.32
CA PHE A 167 -12.97 -33.50 -76.32
C PHE A 167 -13.18 -34.81 -77.10
N GLN A 168 -13.57 -35.90 -76.43
CA GLN A 168 -13.92 -37.16 -77.08
C GLN A 168 -15.13 -37.03 -78.01
N LEU A 169 -16.17 -36.29 -77.60
CA LEU A 169 -17.34 -36.02 -78.44
C LEU A 169 -16.96 -35.18 -79.65
N ALA A 170 -16.23 -34.08 -79.48
CA ALA A 170 -15.79 -33.25 -80.59
C ALA A 170 -14.91 -34.00 -81.59
N THR A 171 -14.02 -34.88 -81.12
CA THR A 171 -13.20 -35.73 -82.00
C THR A 171 -14.01 -36.82 -82.69
N ALA A 172 -15.01 -37.41 -82.03
CA ALA A 172 -15.93 -38.35 -82.65
C ALA A 172 -16.82 -37.68 -83.71
N GLU A 173 -17.36 -36.49 -83.41
CA GLU A 173 -18.13 -35.66 -84.35
C GLU A 173 -17.30 -35.28 -85.57
N ALA A 174 -16.03 -34.87 -85.38
CA ALA A 174 -15.11 -34.58 -86.48
C ALA A 174 -14.87 -35.82 -87.38
N ARG A 175 -14.71 -37.01 -86.78
CA ARG A 175 -14.59 -38.27 -87.54
C ARG A 175 -15.88 -38.62 -88.28
N VAL A 176 -17.04 -38.41 -87.67
CA VAL A 176 -18.34 -38.61 -88.34
C VAL A 176 -18.46 -37.67 -89.54
N ALA A 177 -18.08 -36.40 -89.38
CA ALA A 177 -18.06 -35.43 -90.47
C ALA A 177 -17.09 -35.83 -91.60
N GLU A 178 -15.90 -36.32 -91.26
CA GLU A 178 -14.91 -36.84 -92.22
C GLU A 178 -15.43 -38.06 -92.99
N LEU A 179 -16.00 -39.05 -92.28
CA LEU A 179 -16.60 -40.24 -92.91
C LEU A 179 -17.81 -39.87 -93.78
N ALA A 180 -18.64 -38.92 -93.35
CA ALA A 180 -19.76 -38.41 -94.14
C ALA A 180 -19.27 -37.70 -95.42
N ALA A 181 -18.20 -36.91 -95.34
CA ALA A 181 -17.57 -36.30 -96.51
C ALA A 181 -16.95 -37.34 -97.47
N ALA A 182 -16.30 -38.38 -96.93
CA ALA A 182 -15.76 -39.48 -97.71
C ALA A 182 -16.84 -40.28 -98.45
N LEU A 183 -18.00 -40.51 -97.81
CA LEU A 183 -19.16 -41.15 -98.43
C LEU A 183 -19.86 -40.25 -99.48
N ALA A 184 -19.82 -38.93 -99.29
CA ALA A 184 -20.36 -37.96 -100.24
C ALA A 184 -19.49 -37.77 -101.49
N SER A 185 -18.21 -38.18 -101.45
CA SER A 185 -17.29 -38.09 -102.57
C SER A 185 -17.28 -39.38 -103.41
N PRO A 186 -17.68 -39.38 -104.70
CA PRO A 186 -17.60 -40.56 -105.57
C PRO A 186 -16.14 -40.84 -106.01
N PRO A 187 -15.83 -42.07 -106.52
CA PRO A 187 -14.49 -42.39 -106.97
C PRO A 187 -14.23 -41.73 -108.34
N THR A 188 -13.33 -40.77 -108.38
CA THR A 188 -12.66 -40.38 -109.63
C THR A 188 -11.15 -40.38 -109.41
N ALA A 189 -10.49 -41.24 -110.17
CA ALA A 189 -9.06 -41.37 -110.23
C ALA A 189 -8.42 -40.29 -111.12
N ALA A 190 -7.16 -39.99 -110.77
CA ALA A 190 -6.03 -39.55 -111.60
C ALA A 190 -5.97 -38.09 -112.11
N ALA A 191 -4.98 -37.32 -111.63
CA ALA A 191 -3.74 -36.98 -112.36
C ALA A 191 -2.93 -35.80 -111.72
N SER A 192 -1.84 -36.15 -111.02
CA SER A 192 -0.41 -35.73 -111.15
C SER A 192 0.09 -34.26 -111.38
N PRO A 193 1.38 -33.95 -111.06
CA PRO A 193 1.95 -32.67 -110.57
C PRO A 193 2.71 -31.83 -111.65
N PRO A 194 3.43 -30.72 -111.32
CA PRO A 194 4.88 -30.83 -111.11
C PRO A 194 5.54 -29.80 -110.14
N ALA A 195 6.88 -29.85 -110.11
CA ALA A 195 7.82 -29.40 -109.08
C ALA A 195 8.34 -27.94 -109.17
N ALA A 196 8.77 -27.46 -107.99
CA ALA A 196 9.94 -26.63 -107.62
C ALA A 196 10.64 -25.71 -108.64
N THR A 197 10.91 -24.45 -108.23
CA THR A 197 12.20 -23.74 -108.39
C THR A 197 12.27 -22.54 -107.43
N ALA A 198 13.35 -22.45 -106.64
CA ALA A 198 13.84 -21.25 -105.93
C ALA A 198 15.04 -20.68 -106.73
N PRO A 199 15.44 -19.37 -106.66
CA PRO A 199 16.14 -18.84 -105.48
C PRO A 199 15.98 -17.31 -105.17
N ALA A 200 16.62 -16.95 -104.05
CA ALA A 200 16.89 -15.69 -103.34
C ALA A 200 16.92 -14.32 -104.06
N LEU A 201 16.49 -13.26 -103.34
CA LEU A 201 17.32 -12.18 -102.75
C LEU A 201 16.47 -11.17 -101.93
N ARG A 202 17.06 -10.62 -100.85
CA ARG A 202 16.51 -9.61 -99.88
C ARG A 202 16.25 -8.23 -100.52
N PRO A 203 15.43 -7.31 -99.96
CA PRO A 203 15.87 -6.40 -98.88
C PRO A 203 14.80 -5.86 -97.88
N THR A 204 15.31 -5.32 -96.76
CA THR A 204 14.86 -4.15 -95.97
C THR A 204 13.44 -4.00 -95.40
N LEU A 205 13.37 -4.10 -94.07
CA LEU A 205 12.93 -3.10 -93.09
C LEU A 205 11.71 -2.18 -93.39
N GLN A 206 10.75 -2.29 -92.47
CA GLN A 206 10.04 -1.22 -91.75
C GLN A 206 8.58 -0.90 -92.15
N PRO A 207 7.64 -0.94 -91.18
CA PRO A 207 6.24 -0.53 -91.36
C PRO A 207 6.02 0.93 -90.96
N LEU A 208 5.30 1.69 -91.79
CA LEU A 208 4.64 2.97 -91.46
C LEU A 208 3.23 2.61 -90.93
N ALA A 209 2.74 2.95 -89.73
CA ALA A 209 2.67 4.27 -89.07
C ALA A 209 2.01 5.31 -90.01
N ALA A 210 1.09 6.19 -89.63
CA ALA A 210 0.50 6.58 -88.36
C ALA A 210 -0.62 7.60 -88.67
N GLY A 211 -1.47 7.83 -87.68
CA GLY A 211 -2.05 9.15 -87.41
C GLY A 211 -2.23 9.22 -85.88
N LYS A 212 -1.12 9.35 -85.15
CA LYS A 212 -0.51 10.55 -84.55
C LYS A 212 -1.35 11.20 -83.41
N PRO A 213 -0.85 11.16 -82.17
CA PRO A 213 -1.29 11.96 -81.01
C PRO A 213 -0.38 13.20 -80.80
N GLU A 214 -0.82 14.15 -79.97
CA GLU A 214 0.04 15.23 -79.45
C GLU A 214 -0.48 15.73 -78.09
N GLY A 215 0.44 15.90 -77.12
CA GLY A 215 0.23 16.72 -75.91
C GLY A 215 0.49 16.06 -74.54
N ALA A 216 1.76 16.03 -74.09
CA ALA A 216 2.20 15.91 -72.69
C ALA A 216 2.92 17.25 -72.31
N PRO A 217 3.17 17.67 -71.04
CA PRO A 217 3.71 16.83 -69.94
C PRO A 217 3.31 17.17 -68.46
N ALA A 218 3.24 16.14 -67.60
CA ALA A 218 3.63 16.16 -66.17
C ALA A 218 3.66 14.70 -65.63
N PRO A 219 4.75 14.19 -65.01
CA PRO A 219 4.81 12.80 -64.58
C PRO A 219 4.37 12.63 -63.12
N LEU A 220 3.23 11.95 -62.92
CA LEU A 220 2.81 11.36 -61.65
C LEU A 220 3.18 9.87 -61.64
N ALA A 221 3.60 9.42 -60.46
CA ALA A 221 4.25 8.14 -60.13
C ALA A 221 3.44 6.86 -60.43
N PRO A 222 4.12 5.69 -60.58
CA PRO A 222 3.50 4.43 -60.96
C PRO A 222 2.83 3.69 -59.78
N ALA A 223 1.63 3.14 -60.04
CA ALA A 223 0.82 2.32 -59.14
C ALA A 223 0.81 0.82 -59.56
N PRO A 224 0.53 -0.13 -58.64
CA PRO A 224 1.24 -1.41 -58.54
C PRO A 224 0.47 -2.66 -59.06
N PRO A 225 1.14 -3.83 -59.13
CA PRO A 225 0.58 -5.08 -59.68
C PRO A 225 -0.27 -5.91 -58.71
N ALA A 226 -1.24 -6.61 -59.31
CA ALA A 226 -1.90 -7.88 -58.97
C ALA A 226 -1.84 -8.41 -57.51
N ALA A 227 -3.00 -8.38 -56.86
CA ALA A 227 -3.25 -8.93 -55.53
C ALA A 227 -3.30 -10.47 -55.52
N THR A 228 -2.23 -11.10 -55.04
CA THR A 228 -2.26 -12.47 -54.49
C THR A 228 -2.79 -12.40 -53.05
N GLY A 229 -3.81 -13.20 -52.74
CA GLY A 229 -4.38 -13.25 -51.39
C GLY A 229 -3.32 -13.69 -50.36
N PRO A 230 -3.30 -13.10 -49.15
CA PRO A 230 -2.26 -13.37 -48.17
C PRO A 230 -2.34 -14.83 -47.70
N THR A 231 -1.30 -15.61 -47.99
CA THR A 231 -1.05 -16.95 -47.43
C THR A 231 -1.08 -16.89 -45.90
N GLY A 232 -1.42 -17.99 -45.23
CA GLY A 232 -1.54 -18.03 -43.77
C GLY A 232 -0.29 -17.50 -43.03
N SER A 233 0.90 -17.62 -43.63
CA SER A 233 2.15 -17.08 -43.10
C SER A 233 2.28 -15.55 -43.26
N SER A 234 1.62 -14.92 -44.23
CA SER A 234 1.56 -13.46 -44.36
C SER A 234 0.41 -12.87 -43.54
N ARG A 235 -0.70 -13.59 -43.33
CA ARG A 235 -1.72 -13.22 -42.34
C ARG A 235 -1.20 -13.34 -40.91
N LEU A 236 -0.41 -14.38 -40.61
CA LEU A 236 0.26 -14.55 -39.33
C LEU A 236 1.36 -13.49 -39.15
N ARG A 237 2.15 -13.17 -40.19
CA ARG A 237 3.08 -12.02 -40.13
C ARG A 237 2.37 -10.67 -39.99
N ALA A 238 1.21 -10.47 -40.62
CA ALA A 238 0.41 -9.26 -40.45
C ALA A 238 -0.33 -9.22 -39.10
N ALA A 239 -0.66 -10.38 -38.52
CA ALA A 239 -1.20 -10.49 -37.17
C ALA A 239 -0.10 -10.23 -36.14
N ILE A 240 1.09 -10.82 -36.30
CA ILE A 240 2.29 -10.54 -35.48
C ILE A 240 2.78 -9.11 -35.68
N ALA A 241 2.64 -8.51 -36.86
CA ALA A 241 2.90 -7.09 -37.05
C ALA A 241 1.83 -6.22 -36.37
N ARG A 242 0.56 -6.62 -36.33
CA ARG A 242 -0.49 -5.88 -35.60
C ARG A 242 -0.46 -6.07 -34.08
N THR A 243 -0.03 -7.24 -33.60
CA THR A 243 0.09 -7.54 -32.15
C THR A 243 1.50 -7.31 -31.60
N GLY A 244 2.52 -7.32 -32.47
CA GLY A 244 3.92 -7.05 -32.15
C GLY A 244 4.38 -5.64 -32.50
N ALA A 245 3.68 -4.91 -33.40
CA ALA A 245 3.85 -3.46 -33.57
C ALA A 245 2.82 -2.65 -32.75
N ALA A 246 2.40 -3.21 -31.62
CA ALA A 246 1.65 -2.51 -30.57
C ALA A 246 2.37 -2.54 -29.22
N ARG A 247 3.71 -2.53 -29.25
CA ARG A 247 4.46 -1.62 -28.39
C ARG A 247 5.36 -0.84 -29.34
N PRO A 248 5.13 0.47 -29.57
CA PRO A 248 6.16 1.26 -30.23
C PRO A 248 7.44 1.06 -29.40
N ALA A 249 8.58 0.82 -30.04
CA ALA A 249 9.84 1.07 -29.37
C ALA A 249 9.73 2.49 -28.85
N ALA A 250 9.57 2.61 -27.52
CA ALA A 250 9.11 3.84 -26.89
C ALA A 250 9.97 4.98 -27.43
N ALA A 251 9.32 6.04 -27.92
CA ALA A 251 10.08 7.19 -28.35
C ALA A 251 10.97 7.63 -27.17
N PRO A 252 12.14 8.24 -27.40
CA PRO A 252 12.94 8.78 -26.30
C PRO A 252 12.11 9.67 -25.36
N ALA A 253 11.03 10.29 -25.87
CA ALA A 253 9.99 10.98 -25.13
C ALA A 253 9.14 10.07 -24.21
N ASP A 254 8.67 8.90 -24.68
CA ASP A 254 7.92 7.95 -23.84
C ASP A 254 8.80 7.37 -22.72
N HIS A 255 10.09 7.14 -23.01
CA HIS A 255 11.05 6.75 -21.99
C HIS A 255 11.33 7.88 -20.99
N ALA A 256 11.30 9.15 -21.42
CA ALA A 256 11.38 10.30 -20.53
C ALA A 256 10.13 10.39 -19.63
N GLU A 257 8.94 10.21 -20.20
CA GLU A 257 7.68 10.21 -19.43
C GLU A 257 7.61 9.06 -18.43
N ILE A 258 8.08 7.86 -18.81
CA ILE A 258 8.18 6.73 -17.87
C ILE A 258 9.18 7.02 -16.75
N ARG A 259 10.35 7.62 -17.07
CA ARG A 259 11.33 8.03 -16.05
C ARG A 259 10.77 9.10 -15.12
N GLU A 260 10.00 10.04 -15.65
CA GLU A 260 9.32 11.08 -14.89
C GLU A 260 8.30 10.48 -13.92
N ARG A 261 7.41 9.60 -14.41
CA ARG A 261 6.41 8.90 -13.58
C ARG A 261 7.07 8.04 -12.50
N ILE A 262 8.15 7.33 -12.82
CA ILE A 262 8.90 6.55 -11.82
C ILE A 262 9.53 7.48 -10.79
N GLY A 263 10.08 8.61 -11.21
CA GLY A 263 10.64 9.63 -10.33
C GLY A 263 9.61 10.21 -9.36
N ASP A 264 8.39 10.48 -9.84
CA ASP A 264 7.30 11.01 -9.02
C ASP A 264 6.78 9.97 -8.00
N ILE A 265 6.66 8.71 -8.42
CA ILE A 265 6.27 7.62 -7.51
C ILE A 265 7.34 7.43 -6.44
N ALA A 266 8.62 7.41 -6.83
CA ALA A 266 9.72 7.28 -5.88
C ALA A 266 9.76 8.45 -4.88
N ALA A 267 9.53 9.68 -5.34
CA ALA A 267 9.48 10.85 -4.48
C ALA A 267 8.34 10.75 -3.45
N ARG A 268 7.15 10.32 -3.88
CA ARG A 268 6.00 10.15 -2.98
C ARG A 268 6.22 9.04 -1.95
N VAL A 269 6.82 7.91 -2.34
CA VAL A 269 7.14 6.81 -1.42
C VAL A 269 8.17 7.23 -0.36
N ILE A 270 9.22 7.94 -0.78
CA ILE A 270 10.24 8.45 0.15
C ILE A 270 9.63 9.47 1.12
N HIS A 271 8.76 10.35 0.64
CA HIS A 271 8.05 11.31 1.48
C HIS A 271 7.15 10.65 2.53
N GLU A 272 6.33 9.68 2.13
CA GLU A 272 5.52 8.88 3.06
C GLU A 272 6.41 8.13 4.07
N ARG A 273 7.56 7.62 3.63
CA ARG A 273 8.51 6.97 4.54
C ARG A 273 9.09 7.95 5.58
N ILE A 274 9.40 9.18 5.17
CA ILE A 274 9.86 10.24 6.09
C ILE A 274 8.76 10.63 7.08
N LYS A 275 7.48 10.66 6.66
CA LYS A 275 6.36 10.89 7.60
C LYS A 275 6.25 9.82 8.67
N VAL A 276 6.45 8.55 8.28
CA VAL A 276 6.36 7.41 9.21
C VAL A 276 7.57 7.34 10.14
N GLU A 277 8.77 7.62 9.64
CA GLU A 277 10.00 7.54 10.45
C GLU A 277 10.31 8.81 11.25
N GLY A 278 9.70 9.94 10.90
CA GLY A 278 9.91 11.23 11.55
C GLY A 278 11.10 12.02 10.97
N SER A 279 11.20 13.29 11.37
CA SER A 279 12.17 14.27 10.84
C SER A 279 13.64 13.94 11.12
N ASP A 280 13.92 13.01 12.04
CA ASP A 280 15.27 12.58 12.40
C ASP A 280 15.79 11.40 11.56
N SER A 281 14.98 10.89 10.61
CA SER A 281 15.37 9.78 9.74
C SER A 281 16.62 10.10 8.90
N GLN A 282 17.46 9.08 8.68
CA GLN A 282 18.62 9.16 7.78
C GLN A 282 18.21 9.61 6.37
N LEU A 283 17.02 9.23 5.91
CA LEU A 283 16.48 9.64 4.61
C LEU A 283 16.21 11.15 4.55
N ALA A 284 15.70 11.75 5.62
CA ALA A 284 15.49 13.19 5.70
C ALA A 284 16.83 13.95 5.63
N ARG A 285 17.89 13.43 6.27
CA ARG A 285 19.23 14.01 6.23
C ARG A 285 19.85 13.94 4.83
N PHE A 286 19.74 12.79 4.16
CA PHE A 286 20.25 12.64 2.80
C PHE A 286 19.57 13.56 1.78
N ILE A 287 18.28 13.84 1.95
CA ILE A 287 17.55 14.78 1.08
C ILE A 287 17.94 16.23 1.39
N ALA A 288 18.22 16.55 2.65
CA ALA A 288 18.71 17.87 3.04
C ALA A 288 20.13 18.14 2.52
N GLU A 289 21.00 17.13 2.53
CA GLU A 289 22.40 17.20 2.07
C GLU A 289 22.55 17.08 0.54
N ALA A 290 21.51 16.64 -0.17
CA ALA A 290 21.57 16.44 -1.61
C ALA A 290 21.89 17.76 -2.37
N PRO A 291 22.89 17.75 -3.28
CA PRO A 291 23.31 18.92 -4.02
C PRO A 291 22.19 19.44 -4.91
N GLN A 292 22.01 20.76 -4.93
CA GLN A 292 21.02 21.42 -5.78
C GLN A 292 21.54 21.54 -7.22
N PRO A 293 20.70 21.32 -8.25
CA PRO A 293 21.11 21.44 -9.64
C PRO A 293 21.53 22.88 -9.95
N GLN A 294 22.79 23.08 -10.29
CA GLN A 294 23.29 24.33 -10.84
C GLN A 294 23.09 24.31 -12.35
N GLY A 295 21.96 24.86 -12.82
CA GLY A 295 21.61 24.97 -14.24
C GLY A 295 20.56 23.96 -14.69
N GLY A 296 19.73 24.37 -15.66
CA GLY A 296 18.43 23.79 -16.04
C GLY A 296 18.43 22.37 -16.62
N GLY A 297 19.02 21.42 -15.91
CA GLY A 297 18.82 19.98 -16.11
C GLY A 297 17.53 19.47 -15.43
N GLU A 298 17.14 18.24 -15.77
CA GLU A 298 15.95 17.59 -15.20
C GLU A 298 15.99 17.57 -13.66
N PRO A 299 14.87 17.86 -12.96
CA PRO A 299 14.85 17.95 -11.50
C PRO A 299 15.19 16.58 -10.87
N PHE A 300 16.19 16.59 -9.99
CA PHE A 300 16.63 15.41 -9.27
C PHE A 300 15.54 14.92 -8.30
N LEU A 301 15.60 13.64 -7.92
CA LEU A 301 14.64 13.01 -7.02
C LEU A 301 14.49 13.76 -5.69
N ALA A 302 15.60 14.26 -5.12
CA ALA A 302 15.60 15.03 -3.88
C ALA A 302 14.83 16.35 -4.01
N ASP A 303 14.88 17.01 -5.17
CA ASP A 303 14.14 18.25 -5.42
C ASP A 303 12.64 17.99 -5.51
N ARG A 304 12.24 16.87 -6.13
CA ARG A 304 10.84 16.45 -6.19
C ARG A 304 10.28 16.11 -4.80
N VAL A 305 11.09 15.51 -3.91
CA VAL A 305 10.67 15.27 -2.51
C VAL A 305 10.54 16.59 -1.76
N ARG A 306 11.49 17.53 -1.92
CA ARG A 306 11.43 18.85 -1.29
C ARG A 306 10.24 19.68 -1.79
N SER A 307 9.91 19.62 -3.08
CA SER A 307 8.74 20.32 -3.64
C SER A 307 7.42 19.72 -3.14
N LEU A 308 7.33 18.40 -2.98
CA LEU A 308 6.18 17.74 -2.35
C LEU A 308 6.00 18.17 -0.88
N GLN A 309 7.09 18.21 -0.10
CA GLN A 309 7.06 18.71 1.28
C GLN A 309 6.64 20.19 1.35
N ALA A 310 7.15 21.03 0.45
CA ALA A 310 6.76 22.43 0.37
C ALA A 310 5.29 22.61 -0.05
N SER A 311 4.79 21.80 -0.98
CA SER A 311 3.39 21.83 -1.40
C SER A 311 2.44 21.40 -0.29
N GLU A 312 2.82 20.43 0.55
CA GLU A 312 2.06 20.02 1.73
C GLU A 312 2.15 21.05 2.87
N ALA A 313 3.29 21.69 3.08
CA ALA A 313 3.43 22.77 4.05
C ALA A 313 2.56 23.98 3.67
N SER A 314 2.51 24.31 2.38
CA SER A 314 1.63 25.37 1.85
C SER A 314 0.16 24.99 1.95
N SER A 315 -0.23 23.75 1.64
CA SER A 315 -1.63 23.32 1.77
C SER A 315 -2.09 23.19 3.22
N ALA A 316 -1.20 22.81 4.15
CA ALA A 316 -1.46 22.87 5.59
C ALA A 316 -1.65 24.32 6.08
N THR A 317 -0.93 25.27 5.48
CA THR A 317 -1.05 26.70 5.79
C THR A 317 -2.33 27.30 5.21
N GLU A 318 -2.75 26.91 4.00
CA GLU A 318 -4.03 27.36 3.40
C GLU A 318 -5.26 26.77 4.10
N THR A 319 -5.17 25.52 4.56
CA THR A 319 -6.27 24.87 5.33
C THR A 319 -6.44 25.52 6.72
N SER A 320 -5.39 26.14 7.26
CA SER A 320 -5.44 26.93 8.51
C SER A 320 -6.11 28.31 8.33
N VAL A 321 -6.11 28.89 7.12
CA VAL A 321 -6.69 30.22 6.84
C VAL A 321 -8.17 30.15 6.41
N ALA A 322 -8.68 28.97 6.04
CA ALA A 322 -10.08 28.78 5.62
C ALA A 322 -11.11 28.61 6.76
N VAL A 323 -10.71 28.75 8.03
CA VAL A 323 -11.65 28.84 9.17
C VAL A 323 -11.79 30.30 9.60
N THR A 324 -12.65 31.04 8.90
CA THR A 324 -13.07 32.38 9.35
C THR A 324 -14.30 32.27 10.27
N PRO A 325 -14.31 32.91 11.45
CA PRO A 325 -15.47 32.98 12.33
C PRO A 325 -16.41 34.11 11.87
N GLY A 326 -17.70 33.82 11.69
CA GLY A 326 -18.64 34.86 11.25
C GLY A 326 -20.11 34.46 11.32
N ALA A 327 -20.68 34.47 12.51
CA ALA A 327 -22.13 34.66 12.71
C ALA A 327 -22.40 35.27 14.09
N THR A 328 -22.05 36.54 14.26
CA THR A 328 -22.56 37.39 15.34
C THR A 328 -23.95 37.89 14.96
N VAL A 329 -24.98 37.36 15.63
CA VAL A 329 -26.34 37.91 15.56
C VAL A 329 -26.37 39.25 16.28
N THR A 330 -26.71 40.28 15.52
CA THR A 330 -26.87 41.68 15.90
C THR A 330 -27.99 41.87 16.93
N THR A 331 -27.64 42.37 18.13
CA THR A 331 -28.59 43.01 19.05
C THR A 331 -28.55 44.52 18.86
N ALA A 332 -29.67 45.10 18.42
CA ALA A 332 -29.91 46.55 18.43
C ALA A 332 -30.65 46.98 19.73
N PRO A 333 -30.46 48.22 20.22
CA PRO A 333 -31.04 48.70 21.49
C PRO A 333 -32.28 49.59 21.28
N GLY A 334 -33.20 49.60 22.26
CA GLY A 334 -34.04 50.77 22.55
C GLY A 334 -35.54 50.51 22.80
N LYS A 335 -35.95 50.40 24.07
CA LYS A 335 -36.81 51.36 24.83
C LYS A 335 -37.41 50.68 26.06
N PRO A 336 -37.57 51.41 27.18
CA PRO A 336 -38.20 50.90 28.40
C PRO A 336 -39.71 51.23 28.39
N ASN A 337 -40.54 50.33 28.91
CA ASN A 337 -41.76 50.70 29.66
C ASN A 337 -42.45 49.48 30.27
N GLY A 338 -42.53 49.48 31.61
CA GLY A 338 -43.79 49.38 32.34
C GLY A 338 -44.48 48.02 32.49
N ALA A 339 -44.95 47.80 33.72
CA ALA A 339 -45.84 46.74 34.21
C ALA A 339 -45.14 45.38 34.41
N GLY A 340 -44.86 44.93 35.64
CA GLY A 340 -45.73 44.94 36.80
C GLY A 340 -46.50 43.63 36.87
N ARG A 341 -45.94 42.59 37.52
CA ARG A 341 -46.73 41.69 38.39
C ARG A 341 -45.84 40.77 39.22
N ALA A 342 -46.28 40.68 40.47
CA ALA A 342 -45.67 39.97 41.58
C ALA A 342 -46.01 38.47 41.62
N ARG A 343 -45.37 37.81 42.61
CA ARG A 343 -45.59 36.47 43.21
C ARG A 343 -44.56 35.44 42.72
N ARG A 344 -43.92 34.63 43.57
CA ARG A 344 -44.32 34.19 44.92
C ARG A 344 -43.10 33.65 45.68
N LYS A 345 -43.04 33.97 46.97
CA LYS A 345 -42.17 33.37 48.00
C LYS A 345 -42.47 31.88 48.20
N SER A 346 -41.44 31.13 48.59
CA SER A 346 -41.45 29.90 49.41
C SER A 346 -39.97 29.48 49.50
N ARG A 347 -39.18 29.54 50.59
CA ARG A 347 -39.36 29.38 52.05
C ARG A 347 -40.19 28.15 52.45
N ARG A 348 -39.49 27.03 52.62
CA ARG A 348 -39.07 26.58 53.95
C ARG A 348 -37.65 26.07 53.88
#